data_AF-J4TIZ5-F1
#
_entry.id   AF-J4TIZ5-F1
#
_cell.length_a   1.000
_cell.length_b   1.000
_cell.length_c   1.000
_cell.angle_alpha   90.00
_cell.angle_beta   90.00
_cell.angle_gamma   90.00
#
_symmetry.space_group_name_H-M   'P 1'
#
loop_
_entity.id
_entity.type
_entity.pdbx_description
1 polymer ?
#
loop_
_entity_poly.entity_id
_entity_poly.type
_entity_poly.pdbx_seq_one_letter_code
_entity_poly.pdbx_strand_id
1 'polypeptide(L)'
;MSMPDMEAQGPFRMDPAVAVWSLVRELIEQQRSLAQLEQTLAAVKAEHADNLDEVVSLSYDLKNLSDLAGLRRLWYSKRLPSILAKLAVALEAHERFGDHALSIDDPVDAELWRSKYFVAMDDLTVAMP
;
A
#
# COMPACT_ATOMS: atom_id res chain seq x y z
N MET A 1 -5.09 -8.85 -16.74
CA MET A 1 -4.92 -9.83 -15.65
C MET A 1 -4.59 -9.06 -14.38
N SER A 2 -5.14 -9.45 -13.23
CA SER A 2 -4.78 -8.86 -11.93
C SER A 2 -3.42 -9.37 -11.46
N MET A 3 -2.78 -8.63 -10.56
CA MET A 3 -1.50 -9.03 -9.96
C MET A 3 -1.58 -10.46 -9.37
N PRO A 4 -0.52 -11.29 -9.48
CA PRO A 4 -0.48 -12.57 -8.78
C PRO A 4 -0.75 -12.36 -7.30
N ASP A 5 -1.61 -13.23 -6.77
CA ASP A 5 -1.73 -13.38 -5.33
C ASP A 5 -0.41 -13.98 -4.82
N MET A 6 0.35 -13.15 -4.11
CA MET A 6 1.67 -13.51 -3.57
C MET A 6 1.57 -14.55 -2.46
N GLU A 7 0.37 -14.83 -1.95
CA GLU A 7 0.09 -15.82 -0.91
C GLU A 7 -0.55 -17.11 -1.49
N ALA A 8 -0.87 -17.14 -2.79
CA ALA A 8 -1.54 -18.29 -3.41
C ALA A 8 -0.57 -19.44 -3.73
N GLN A 9 -1.02 -20.68 -3.55
CA GLN A 9 -0.28 -21.87 -3.99
C GLN A 9 -0.43 -22.11 -5.50
N GLY A 10 0.61 -22.67 -6.14
CA GLY A 10 0.60 -23.08 -7.55
C GLY A 10 1.58 -22.32 -8.46
N PRO A 11 1.32 -22.24 -9.77
CA PRO A 11 2.16 -21.46 -10.69
C PRO A 11 2.18 -19.97 -10.33
N PHE A 12 3.33 -19.32 -10.49
CA PHE A 12 3.44 -17.87 -10.38
C PHE A 12 3.16 -17.25 -11.75
N ARG A 13 2.20 -16.32 -11.83
CA ARG A 13 1.79 -15.69 -13.08
C ARG A 13 1.76 -14.19 -12.95
N MET A 14 2.43 -13.49 -13.85
CA MET A 14 2.49 -12.04 -13.84
C MET A 14 2.51 -11.48 -15.25
N ASP A 15 1.84 -10.36 -15.46
CA ASP A 15 2.09 -9.48 -16.59
C ASP A 15 2.78 -8.22 -16.03
N PRO A 16 4.09 -8.04 -16.21
CA PRO A 16 4.85 -6.97 -15.56
C PRO A 16 4.32 -5.59 -15.93
N ALA A 17 4.02 -5.34 -17.20
CA ALA A 17 3.51 -4.06 -17.67
C ALA A 17 2.15 -3.75 -17.04
N VAL A 18 1.23 -4.72 -17.03
CA VAL A 18 -0.09 -4.54 -16.41
C VAL A 18 0.03 -4.37 -14.89
N ALA A 19 0.92 -5.11 -14.24
CA ALA A 19 1.15 -5.05 -12.79
C ALA A 19 1.65 -3.66 -12.39
N VAL A 20 2.70 -3.14 -13.05
CA VAL A 20 3.25 -1.81 -12.76
C VAL A 20 2.19 -0.73 -12.86
N TRP A 21 1.46 -0.67 -13.98
CA TRP A 21 0.45 0.38 -14.17
C TRP A 21 -0.71 0.27 -13.19
N SER A 22 -1.12 -0.95 -12.81
CA SER A 22 -2.18 -1.17 -11.84
C SER A 22 -1.74 -0.71 -10.44
N LEU A 23 -0.51 -1.05 -10.04
CA LEU A 23 0.04 -0.70 -8.73
C LEU A 23 0.33 0.80 -8.60
N VAL A 24 0.84 1.44 -9.65
CA VAL A 24 1.04 2.90 -9.67
C VAL A 24 -0.29 3.62 -9.54
N ARG A 25 -1.35 3.13 -10.20
CA ARG A 25 -2.70 3.68 -10.05
C ARG A 25 -3.20 3.51 -8.61
N GLU A 26 -3.11 2.31 -8.05
CA GLU A 26 -3.50 2.02 -6.65
C GLU A 26 -2.75 2.93 -5.67
N LEU A 27 -1.43 3.09 -5.85
CA LEU A 27 -0.59 3.95 -5.02
C LEU A 27 -1.07 5.40 -5.03
N ILE A 28 -1.29 5.96 -6.23
CA ILE A 28 -1.74 7.34 -6.40
C ILE A 28 -3.13 7.54 -5.80
N GLU A 29 -4.05 6.60 -6.04
CA GLU A 29 -5.41 6.66 -5.50
C GLU A 29 -5.41 6.64 -3.97
N GLN A 30 -4.71 5.69 -3.35
CA GLN A 30 -4.65 5.59 -1.90
C GLN A 30 -3.95 6.79 -1.25
N GLN A 31 -2.87 7.29 -1.84
CA GLN A 31 -2.19 8.51 -1.37
C GLN A 31 -3.09 9.75 -1.47
N ARG A 32 -3.87 9.89 -2.55
CA ARG A 32 -4.84 10.99 -2.70
C ARG A 32 -5.95 10.91 -1.66
N SER A 33 -6.50 9.71 -1.43
CA SER A 33 -7.52 9.51 -0.39
C SER A 33 -7.00 9.88 1.00
N LEU A 34 -5.76 9.51 1.33
CA LEU A 34 -5.14 9.90 2.61
C LEU A 34 -4.97 11.42 2.72
N ALA A 35 -4.45 12.07 1.67
CA ALA A 35 -4.27 13.52 1.66
C ALA A 35 -5.60 14.27 1.79
N GLN A 36 -6.67 13.80 1.12
CA GLN A 36 -8.00 14.38 1.21
C GLN A 36 -8.61 14.22 2.62
N LEU A 37 -8.36 13.09 3.27
CA LEU A 37 -8.78 12.85 4.66
C LEU A 37 -8.08 13.83 5.62
N GLU A 38 -6.77 14.00 5.48
CA GLU A 38 -6.00 14.97 6.30
C GLU A 38 -6.48 16.41 6.08
N GLN A 39 -6.74 16.81 4.84
CA GLN A 39 -7.26 18.14 4.51
C GLN A 39 -8.66 18.38 5.09
N THR A 40 -9.57 17.41 4.96
CA THR A 40 -10.92 17.49 5.52
C THR A 40 -10.86 17.68 7.03
N LEU A 41 -10.02 16.90 7.72
CA LEU A 41 -9.84 17.01 9.16
C LEU A 41 -9.29 18.39 9.55
N ALA A 42 -8.30 18.91 8.82
CA ALA A 42 -7.73 20.23 9.08
C ALA A 42 -8.78 21.34 8.89
N ALA A 43 -9.62 21.24 7.85
CA ALA A 43 -10.71 22.19 7.61
C ALA A 43 -11.75 22.18 8.73
N VAL A 44 -12.19 20.99 9.17
CA VAL A 44 -13.11 20.85 10.31
C VAL A 44 -12.53 21.46 11.58
N LYS A 45 -11.24 21.22 11.86
CA LYS A 45 -10.57 21.84 13.02
C LYS A 45 -10.54 23.37 12.94
N ALA A 46 -10.30 23.92 11.77
CA ALA A 46 -10.24 25.36 11.56
C ALA A 46 -11.63 26.01 11.68
N GLU A 47 -12.67 25.37 11.14
CA GLU A 47 -14.05 25.85 11.19
C GLU A 47 -14.58 25.98 12.63
N HIS A 48 -14.18 25.07 13.51
CA HIS A 48 -14.64 25.07 14.90
C HIS A 48 -13.73 25.88 15.83
N ALA A 49 -12.58 26.38 15.37
CA ALA A 49 -11.53 26.96 16.22
C ALA A 49 -11.99 28.10 17.16
N ASP A 50 -13.02 28.85 16.78
CA ASP A 50 -13.57 29.98 17.57
C ASP A 50 -14.66 29.55 18.57
N ASN A 51 -15.09 28.28 18.56
CA ASN A 51 -16.16 27.75 19.39
C ASN A 51 -15.60 26.73 20.39
N LEU A 52 -14.99 27.24 21.48
CA LEU A 52 -14.24 26.44 22.47
C LEU A 52 -14.99 25.22 23.01
N ASP A 53 -16.30 25.30 23.23
CA ASP A 53 -17.12 24.16 23.70
C ASP A 53 -17.28 23.07 22.63
N GLU A 54 -17.33 23.45 21.36
CA GLU A 54 -17.48 22.54 20.21
C GLU A 54 -16.12 21.92 19.81
N VAL A 55 -15.02 22.68 19.94
CA VAL A 55 -13.64 22.17 19.81
C VAL A 55 -13.33 21.16 20.89
N VAL A 56 -13.70 21.41 22.14
CA VAL A 56 -13.51 20.46 23.24
C VAL A 56 -14.34 19.20 22.99
N SER A 57 -15.56 19.30 22.46
CA SER A 57 -16.39 18.14 22.10
C SER A 57 -15.82 17.34 20.92
N LEU A 58 -15.33 17.99 19.85
CA LEU A 58 -14.61 17.35 18.73
C LEU A 58 -13.27 16.74 19.14
N SER A 59 -12.60 17.35 20.12
CA SER A 59 -11.39 16.83 20.75
C SER A 59 -11.69 15.69 21.72
N TYR A 60 -12.90 15.61 22.29
CA TYR A 60 -13.39 14.52 23.13
C TYR A 60 -13.94 13.35 22.32
N ASP A 61 -14.46 13.61 21.11
CA ASP A 61 -14.67 12.63 20.03
C ASP A 61 -13.32 12.19 19.42
N LEU A 62 -12.38 11.88 20.31
CA LEU A 62 -11.01 11.36 20.14
C LEU A 62 -10.89 10.22 19.13
N LYS A 63 -12.00 9.60 18.76
CA LYS A 63 -12.09 8.55 17.75
C LYS A 63 -11.58 9.03 16.39
N ASN A 64 -11.95 10.22 15.92
CA ASN A 64 -11.55 10.69 14.58
C ASN A 64 -10.04 10.95 14.46
N LEU A 65 -9.39 11.42 15.54
CA LEU A 65 -7.94 11.67 15.56
C LEU A 65 -7.14 10.40 15.80
N SER A 66 -7.59 9.51 16.69
CA SER A 66 -6.98 8.20 16.85
C SER A 66 -7.11 7.35 15.60
N ASP A 67 -8.23 7.46 14.90
CA ASP A 67 -8.49 6.73 13.66
C ASP A 67 -7.60 7.26 12.52
N LEU A 68 -7.38 8.57 12.42
CA LEU A 68 -6.46 9.12 11.42
C LEU A 68 -5.00 8.75 11.72
N ALA A 69 -4.58 8.80 12.98
CA ALA A 69 -3.25 8.32 13.39
C ALA A 69 -3.11 6.81 13.12
N GLY A 70 -4.16 6.03 13.37
CA GLY A 70 -4.23 4.60 13.06
C GLY A 70 -4.18 4.30 11.57
N LEU A 71 -4.89 5.07 10.75
CA LEU A 71 -4.88 4.98 9.28
C LEU A 71 -3.52 5.35 8.71
N ARG A 72 -2.90 6.42 9.22
CA ARG A 72 -1.55 6.82 8.83
C ARG A 72 -0.53 5.75 9.20
N ARG A 73 -0.63 5.19 10.40
CA ARG A 73 0.21 4.07 10.83
C ARG A 73 0.02 2.87 9.92
N LEU A 74 -1.21 2.46 9.64
CA LEU A 74 -1.52 1.34 8.75
C LEU A 74 -1.02 1.57 7.31
N TRP A 75 -1.13 2.81 6.82
CA TRP A 75 -0.63 3.21 5.53
C TRP A 75 0.88 2.98 5.43
N TYR A 76 1.65 3.59 6.33
CA TYR A 76 3.11 3.53 6.29
C TYR A 76 3.70 2.20 6.75
N SER A 77 3.03 1.46 7.65
CA SER A 77 3.58 0.21 8.19
C SER A 77 3.14 -1.04 7.42
N LYS A 78 2.15 -0.95 6.52
CA LYS A 78 1.60 -2.13 5.84
C LYS A 78 1.25 -1.88 4.39
N ARG A 79 0.40 -0.89 4.10
CA ARG A 79 -0.15 -0.69 2.74
C ARG A 79 0.90 -0.21 1.76
N LEU A 80 1.62 0.86 2.10
CA LEU A 80 2.66 1.42 1.25
C LEU A 80 3.81 0.42 1.03
N PRO A 81 4.40 -0.22 2.06
CA PRO A 81 5.40 -1.27 1.86
C PRO A 81 4.88 -2.40 0.96
N SER A 82 3.61 -2.82 1.11
CA SER A 82 3.02 -3.87 0.26
C SER A 82 2.96 -3.49 -1.21
N ILE A 83 2.53 -2.27 -1.53
CA ILE A 83 2.49 -1.80 -2.92
C ILE A 83 3.91 -1.66 -3.49
N LEU A 84 4.86 -1.16 -2.69
CA LEU A 84 6.25 -1.00 -3.13
C LEU A 84 6.96 -2.36 -3.32
N ALA A 85 6.75 -3.32 -2.43
CA ALA A 85 7.29 -4.67 -2.56
C ALA A 85 6.74 -5.38 -3.80
N LYS A 86 5.44 -5.21 -4.06
CA LYS A 86 4.78 -5.66 -5.29
C LYS A 86 5.39 -5.03 -6.54
N LEU A 87 5.65 -3.72 -6.51
CA LEU A 87 6.33 -3.00 -7.60
C LEU A 87 7.76 -3.51 -7.80
N ALA A 88 8.50 -3.82 -6.73
CA ALA A 88 9.85 -4.37 -6.82
C ALA A 88 9.86 -5.73 -7.52
N VAL A 89 8.93 -6.63 -7.19
CA VAL A 89 8.80 -7.92 -7.89
C VAL A 89 8.42 -7.72 -9.37
N ALA A 90 7.50 -6.79 -9.66
CA ALA A 90 7.13 -6.50 -11.04
C ALA A 90 8.28 -5.89 -11.86
N LEU A 91 9.08 -5.03 -11.24
CA LEU A 91 10.28 -4.47 -11.86
C LEU A 91 11.32 -5.56 -12.14
N GLU A 92 11.61 -6.44 -11.18
CA GLU A 92 12.55 -7.53 -11.40
C GLU A 92 12.05 -8.51 -12.49
N ALA A 93 10.74 -8.79 -12.51
CA ALA A 93 10.14 -9.60 -13.56
C ALA A 93 10.30 -8.96 -14.95
N HIS A 94 10.09 -7.64 -15.05
CA HIS A 94 10.33 -6.89 -16.28
C HIS A 94 11.81 -6.94 -16.70
N GLU A 95 12.74 -6.71 -15.77
CA GLU A 95 14.18 -6.73 -16.06
C GLU A 95 14.66 -8.11 -16.52
N ARG A 96 14.07 -9.18 -15.99
CA ARG A 96 14.46 -10.56 -16.31
C ARG A 96 13.78 -11.14 -17.55
N PHE A 97 12.49 -10.82 -17.76
CA PHE A 97 11.66 -11.48 -18.77
C PHE A 97 11.05 -10.52 -19.79
N GLY A 98 11.23 -9.21 -19.63
CA GLY A 98 10.61 -8.17 -20.45
C GLY A 98 9.16 -7.89 -20.06
N ASP A 99 8.44 -7.18 -20.93
CA ASP A 99 7.06 -6.72 -20.68
C ASP A 99 5.97 -7.78 -20.89
N HIS A 100 6.34 -9.02 -21.23
CA HIS A 100 5.38 -10.05 -21.60
C HIS A 100 4.81 -10.76 -20.38
N ALA A 101 3.56 -11.22 -20.50
CA ALA A 101 2.97 -12.10 -19.52
C ALA A 101 3.80 -13.38 -19.36
N LEU A 102 4.11 -13.73 -18.11
CA LEU A 102 4.93 -14.87 -17.74
C LEU A 102 4.15 -15.82 -16.82
N SER A 103 4.48 -17.11 -16.94
CA SER A 103 4.04 -18.18 -16.04
C SER A 103 5.27 -18.98 -15.64
N ILE A 104 5.44 -19.20 -14.33
CA ILE A 104 6.46 -20.07 -13.75
C ILE A 104 5.72 -21.22 -13.12
N ASP A 105 5.76 -22.37 -13.78
CA ASP A 105 5.01 -23.55 -13.37
C ASP A 105 5.84 -24.48 -12.47
N ASP A 106 7.17 -24.35 -12.47
CA ASP A 106 8.01 -25.07 -11.51
C ASP A 106 7.71 -24.56 -10.09
N PRO A 107 7.36 -25.45 -9.15
CA PRO A 107 6.91 -25.04 -7.82
C PRO A 107 8.01 -24.38 -6.99
N VAL A 108 9.28 -24.76 -7.19
CA VAL A 108 10.41 -24.19 -6.43
C VAL A 108 10.69 -22.78 -6.94
N ASP A 109 10.76 -22.60 -8.25
CA ASP A 109 10.96 -21.29 -8.86
C ASP A 109 9.75 -20.36 -8.59
N ALA A 110 8.53 -20.88 -8.65
CA ALA A 110 7.33 -20.10 -8.33
C ALA A 110 7.35 -19.60 -6.88
N GLU A 111 7.76 -20.46 -5.94
CA GLU A 111 7.91 -20.07 -4.53
C GLU A 111 9.04 -19.08 -4.30
N LEU A 112 10.16 -19.22 -5.02
CA LEU A 112 11.24 -18.24 -5.00
C LEU A 112 10.74 -16.86 -5.44
N TRP A 113 9.92 -16.81 -6.49
CA TRP A 113 9.34 -15.55 -6.97
C TRP A 113 8.34 -14.92 -5.99
N ARG A 114 7.54 -15.73 -5.29
CA ARG A 114 6.71 -15.23 -4.18
C ARG A 114 7.54 -14.74 -3.00
N SER A 115 8.60 -15.46 -2.66
CA SER A 115 9.50 -15.11 -1.56
C SER A 115 10.12 -13.72 -1.73
N LYS A 116 10.37 -13.29 -2.98
CA LYS A 116 10.85 -11.93 -3.28
C LYS A 116 9.91 -10.83 -2.77
N TYR A 117 8.60 -11.05 -2.78
CA TYR A 117 7.65 -10.11 -2.20
C TYR A 117 7.87 -9.96 -0.69
N PHE A 118 8.05 -11.07 0.03
CA PHE A 118 8.24 -11.05 1.48
C PHE A 118 9.58 -10.43 1.87
N VAL A 119 10.66 -10.74 1.12
CA VAL A 119 11.96 -10.08 1.31
C VAL A 119 11.84 -8.57 1.08
N ALA A 120 11.22 -8.15 -0.02
CA ALA A 120 11.03 -6.73 -0.30
C ALA A 120 10.11 -6.06 0.73
N MET A 121 9.11 -6.76 1.28
CA MET A 121 8.27 -6.27 2.37
C MET A 121 9.08 -5.98 3.62
N ASP A 122 9.96 -6.90 4.01
CA ASP A 122 10.83 -6.74 5.19
C ASP A 122 11.81 -5.57 4.98
N ASP A 123 12.39 -5.44 3.79
CA ASP A 123 13.33 -4.36 3.45
C ASP A 123 12.67 -2.97 3.43
N LEU A 124 11.40 -2.89 3.01
CA LEU A 124 10.68 -1.63 2.79
C LEU A 124 9.78 -1.24 3.97
N THR A 125 9.60 -2.12 4.95
CA THR A 125 8.84 -1.81 6.16
C THR A 125 9.79 -1.19 7.18
N VAL A 126 9.65 0.13 7.39
CA VAL A 126 10.34 0.79 8.50
C VAL A 126 9.77 0.29 9.82
N ALA A 127 10.61 -0.31 10.66
CA ALA A 127 10.27 -0.54 12.05
C ALA A 127 10.07 0.82 12.74
N MET A 128 8.81 1.24 12.89
CA MET A 128 8.52 2.45 13.65
C MET A 128 8.86 2.19 15.13
N PRO A 129 9.66 3.06 15.77
CA PRO A 129 10.05 2.91 17.16
C PRO A 129 8.87 2.98 18.14
#